data_AF-A0AAD5Q4E0-F1
#
_entry.id   AF-A0AAD5Q4E0-F1
#
_cell.length_a   1.000
_cell.length_b   1.000
_cell.length_c   1.000
_cell.angle_alpha   90.00
_cell.angle_beta   90.00
_cell.angle_gamma   90.00
#
_symmetry.space_group_name_H-M   'P 1'
#
loop_
_entity.id
_entity.type
_entity.pdbx_description
1 polymer ?
#
loop_
_entity_poly.entity_id
_entity_poly.type
_entity_poly.pdbx_seq_one_letter_code
_entity_poly.pdbx_strand_id
1 'polypeptide(L)' 'MDIHSEAATIYEALVFSANLRLPPTISYEERMNLVEETLDLLELTMISGELIMSLSVEQKKRVTIGVEVVANPSILL' A
#
# COMPACT_ATOMS: atom_id res chain seq x y z
N MET A 1 -2.42 14.57 -8.27
CA MET A 1 -3.08 13.29 -8.57
C MET A 1 -2.01 12.24 -8.36
N ASP A 2 -2.18 11.39 -7.35
CA ASP A 2 -1.31 10.21 -7.16
C ASP A 2 -1.26 9.43 -8.46
N ILE A 3 -0.07 9.36 -9.05
CA ILE A 3 0.20 8.60 -10.27
C ILE A 3 0.40 7.16 -9.82
N HIS A 4 -0.68 6.51 -9.40
CA HIS A 4 -0.70 5.05 -9.40
C HIS A 4 -0.71 4.60 -10.86
N SER A 5 0.21 3.72 -11.23
CA SER A 5 0.08 3.01 -12.50
C SER A 5 -1.25 2.26 -12.44
N GLU A 6 -2.19 2.61 -13.32
CA GLU A 6 -3.52 1.97 -13.37
C GLU A 6 -3.43 0.45 -13.60
N ALA A 7 -2.29 0.00 -14.14
CA ALA A 7 -1.94 -1.40 -14.39
C ALA A 7 -1.22 -2.10 -13.22
N ALA A 8 -0.97 -1.42 -12.09
CA ALA A 8 -0.41 -2.07 -10.91
C ALA A 8 -1.50 -2.68 -10.04
N THR A 9 -1.17 -3.78 -9.38
CA THR A 9 -1.98 -4.36 -8.31
C THR A 9 -1.91 -3.51 -7.04
N ILE A 10 -2.87 -3.69 -6.12
CA ILE A 10 -2.84 -3.02 -4.81
C ILE A 10 -1.54 -3.36 -4.06
N TYR A 11 -1.15 -4.63 -4.06
CA TYR A 11 0.07 -5.10 -3.43
C TYR A 11 1.31 -4.41 -4.01
N GLU A 12 1.45 -4.38 -5.34
CA GLU A 12 2.58 -3.72 -6.00
C GLU A 12 2.64 -2.23 -5.70
N ALA A 13 1.49 -1.55 -5.63
CA ALA A 13 1.44 -0.12 -5.29
C ALA A 13 1.91 0.16 -3.87
N LEU A 14 1.52 -0.68 -2.89
CA LEU A 14 1.97 -0.57 -1.51
C LEU A 14 3.46 -0.89 -1.38
N VAL A 15 3.93 -1.98 -2.00
CA VAL A 15 5.36 -2.34 -2.05
C VAL A 15 6.20 -1.23 -2.68
N PHE A 16 5.72 -0.63 -3.77
CA PHE A 16 6.40 0.47 -4.43
C PHE A 16 6.47 1.70 -3.53
N SER A 17 5.36 2.07 -2.88
CA SER A 17 5.33 3.18 -1.91
C SER A 17 6.28 2.95 -0.74
N ALA A 18 6.21 1.78 -0.12
CA ALA A 18 7.08 1.37 0.98
C ALA A 18 8.55 1.42 0.56
N ASN A 19 8.87 0.96 -0.65
CA ASN A 19 10.23 0.99 -1.15
C ASN A 19 10.80 2.39 -1.38
N LEU A 20 9.94 3.31 -1.84
CA LEU A 20 10.34 4.65 -2.24
C LEU A 20 10.36 5.64 -1.08
N ARG A 21 9.46 5.46 -0.10
CA ARG A 21 9.25 6.42 1.00
C ARG A 21 9.86 5.99 2.33
N LEU A 22 10.03 4.69 2.60
CA LEU A 22 10.67 4.24 3.84
C LEU A 22 12.20 4.40 3.80
N PRO A 23 12.83 4.77 4.93
CA PRO A 23 14.27 4.95 4.98
C PRO A 23 15.01 3.62 4.71
N PRO A 24 16.26 3.68 4.21
CA PRO A 24 17.08 2.50 3.92
C PRO A 24 17.53 1.76 5.19
N THR A 25 17.26 2.31 6.38
CA THR A 25 17.51 1.66 7.66
C THR A 25 16.54 0.51 7.95
N ILE A 26 15.38 0.50 7.30
CA ILE A 26 14.40 -0.59 7.43
C ILE A 26 14.81 -1.73 6.50
N SER A 27 14.90 -2.93 7.07
CA SER A 27 15.22 -4.13 6.31
C SER A 27 14.12 -4.47 5.31
N TYR A 28 14.47 -5.27 4.30
CA TYR A 28 13.48 -5.73 3.33
C TYR A 28 12.33 -6.50 3.99
N GLU A 29 12.64 -7.32 5.00
CA GLU A 29 11.65 -8.11 5.74
C GLU A 29 10.68 -7.20 6.52
N GLU A 30 11.20 -6.23 7.28
CA GLU A 30 10.35 -5.24 7.98
C GLU A 30 9.48 -4.45 7.00
N ARG A 31 10.02 -4.11 5.83
CA ARG A 31 9.28 -3.42 4.78
C ARG A 31 8.12 -4.25 4.25
N MET A 32 8.30 -5.55 4.05
CA MET A 32 7.23 -6.46 3.62
C MET A 32 6.20 -6.66 4.72
N ASN A 33 6.63 -6.80 5.98
CA ASN A 33 5.73 -6.90 7.12
C ASN A 33 4.82 -5.66 7.23
N LEU A 34 5.36 -4.45 7.04
CA LEU A 34 4.56 -3.22 7.03
C LEU A 34 3.51 -3.20 5.90
N VAL A 35 3.84 -3.74 4.73
CA VAL A 35 2.89 -3.86 3.61
C VAL A 35 1.77 -4.84 3.96
N GLU A 36 2.09 -6.01 4.51
CA GLU A 36 1.11 -7.01 4.93
C GLU A 36 0.21 -6.47 6.05
N GLU A 37 0.77 -5.83 7.07
CA GLU A 37 0.02 -5.17 8.14
C GLU A 37 -0.93 -4.10 7.58
N THR A 38 -0.48 -3.31 6.61
CA THR A 38 -1.31 -2.27 5.96
C THR A 38 -2.47 -2.89 5.17
N LEU A 39 -2.21 -4.02 4.49
CA LEU A 39 -3.25 -4.75 3.75
C LEU A 39 -4.31 -5.31 4.69
N ASP A 40 -3.90 -5.91 5.80
CA ASP A 40 -4.81 -6.45 6.79
C ASP A 40 -5.60 -5.35 7.50
N LEU A 41 -4.93 -4.27 7.90
CA LEU A 41 -5.55 -3.13 8.59
C LEU A 41 -6.66 -2.48 7.75
N LEU A 42 -6.48 -2.42 6.43
CA LEU A 42 -7.43 -1.78 5.51
C LEU A 42 -8.40 -2.77 4.85
N GLU A 43 -8.37 -4.05 5.28
CA GLU A 43 -9.16 -5.14 4.72
C GLU A 43 -8.95 -5.30 3.20
N LEU A 44 -7.73 -5.01 2.73
CA LEU A 44 -7.33 -5.07 1.32
C LEU A 44 -6.72 -6.43 0.94
N THR A 45 -6.41 -7.29 1.92
CA THR A 45 -5.73 -8.59 1.71
C THR A 45 -6.43 -9.46 0.66
N MET A 46 -7.76 -9.53 0.70
CA MET A 46 -8.58 -10.33 -0.22
C MET A 46 -8.56 -9.81 -1.68
N ILE A 47 -8.28 -8.53 -1.87
CA ILE A 47 -8.25 -7.86 -3.18
C ILE A 47 -6.84 -7.37 -3.55
N SER A 48 -5.82 -7.81 -2.81
CA SER A 48 -4.43 -7.35 -2.95
C SER A 48 -3.86 -7.57 -4.36
N GLY A 49 -4.31 -8.64 -5.03
CA GLY A 49 -3.95 -8.98 -6.41
C GLY A 49 -4.84 -8.34 -7.49
N GLU A 50 -5.85 -7.56 -7.13
CA GLU A 50 -6.66 -6.82 -8.10
C GLU A 50 -5.92 -5.59 -8.62
N LEU A 51 -6.17 -5.23 -9.89
CA LEU A 51 -5.61 -4.03 -10.50
C LEU A 51 -6.29 -2.79 -9.95
N ILE A 52 -5.55 -1.72 -9.72
CA ILE A 52 -6.11 -0.45 -9.23
C ILE A 52 -7.21 0.09 -10.17
N MET A 53 -7.09 -0.15 -11.49
CA MET A 53 -8.11 0.25 -12.44
C MET A 53 -9.47 -0.42 -12.23
N SER A 54 -9.51 -1.67 -11.74
CA SER A 54 -10.75 -2.43 -11.54
C SER A 54 -11.47 -2.11 -10.23
N LEU A 55 -10.87 -1.28 -9.37
CA LEU A 55 -11.41 -0.96 -8.06
C LEU A 55 -12.54 0.06 -8.11
N SER A 56 -13.51 -0.11 -7.21
CA SER A 56 -14.54 0.87 -6.91
C SER A 56 -13.93 2.16 -6.31
N VAL A 57 -14.69 3.25 -6.33
CA VAL A 57 -14.24 4.53 -5.76
C VAL A 57 -13.89 4.40 -4.26
N GLU A 58 -14.63 3.58 -3.53
CA GLU A 58 -14.38 3.32 -2.10
C GLU A 58 -13.13 2.47 -1.87
N GLN A 59 -12.89 1.48 -2.72
CA GLN A 59 -11.65 0.69 -2.68
C GLN A 59 -10.43 1.55 -3.05
N LYS A 60 -10.54 2.40 -4.08
CA LYS A 60 -9.47 3.35 -4.45
C LYS A 60 -9.11 4.28 -3.29
N LYS A 61 -10.11 4.80 -2.56
CA LYS A 61 -9.86 5.60 -1.35
C LYS A 61 -9.09 4.82 -0.29
N ARG A 62 -9.45 3.55 -0.04
CA ARG A 62 -8.72 2.68 0.90
C ARG A 62 -7.28 2.47 0.46
N VAL A 63 -7.04 2.22 -0.83
CA VAL A 63 -5.67 2.08 -1.38
C VAL A 63 -4.86 3.37 -1.19
N THR A 64 -5.43 4.54 -1.49
CA THR A 64 -4.73 5.82 -1.27
C THR A 64 -4.36 6.02 0.21
N ILE A 65 -5.26 5.67 1.14
CA ILE A 65 -4.96 5.71 2.57
C ILE A 65 -3.83 4.72 2.91
N GLY A 66 -3.87 3.49 2.38
CA GLY A 66 -2.84 2.48 2.62
C GLY A 66 -1.46 2.89 2.14
N VAL A 67 -1.39 3.55 0.99
CA VAL A 67 -0.14 4.09 0.44
C VAL A 67 0.49 5.14 1.37
N GLU A 68 -0.32 5.96 2.02
CA GLU A 68 0.14 6.95 3.00
C GLU A 68 0.51 6.29 4.35
N VAL A 69 -0.24 5.29 4.78
CA VAL A 69 0.03 4.51 6.01
C VAL A 69 1.36 3.77 5.91
N VAL A 70 1.59 3.04 4.82
CA VAL A 70 2.84 2.28 4.64
C VAL A 70 4.07 3.18 4.51
N ALA A 71 3.87 4.42 4.05
CA ALA A 71 4.91 5.42 3.90
C ALA A 71 5.29 6.09 5.22
N ASN A 72 4.37 6.14 6.18
CA ASN A 72 4.60 6.70 7.50
C ASN A 72 3.81 5.89 8.55
N PRO A 73 4.37 4.75 9.01
CA PRO A 73 3.70 3.89 9.98
C PRO A 73 3.41 4.58 11.31
N SER A 74 4.09 5.69 11.60
CA SER A 74 3.85 6.55 12.77
C SER A 74 2.54 7.34 12.72
N ILE A 75 1.84 7.43 11.58
CA ILE A 75 0.57 8.20 11.47
C ILE A 75 -0.58 7.53 12.24
N LEU A 76 -0.47 6.24 12.54
CA LEU A 76 -1.51 5.44 13.19
C LEU A 76 -1.19 5.04 14.64
N LEU A 77 0.03 5.31 15.13
CA LEU A 77 0.50 4.98 16.48
C LEU A 77 0.44 6.18 17.43
#